data_AF-A0A5H2XVD9-F1
#
_entry.id   AF-A0A5H2XVD9-F1
#
_cell.length_a   1.000
_cell.length_b   1.000
_cell.length_c   1.000
_cell.angle_alpha   90.00
_cell.angle_beta   90.00
_cell.angle_gamma   90.00
#
_symmetry.space_group_name_H-M   'P 1'
#
loop_
_entity.id
_entity.type
_entity.pdbx_description
1 polymer ?
#
loop_
_entity_poly.entity_id
_entity_poly.type
_entity_poly.pdbx_seq_one_letter_code
_entity_poly.pdbx_strand_id
1 'polypeptide(L)'
;MRMQQYYQGIPLLGESFVMSKSPSGSLDLFGDVITEINDDIASIVPKITAEFAIKTALEHTKLRIGDLQNPSQQLYIWLDAEDKAHLVWLVSFHSDVDKPIRPHFILDAHNGLLLRQWDELIHVSKSIKAGGPGGNGKTGLYYYGIERDATTV
;
A
#
# COMPACT_ATOMS: atom_id res chain seq x y z
N MET A 1 12.17 -7.96 -13.45
CA MET A 1 11.66 -6.58 -13.28
C MET A 1 10.70 -6.55 -12.09
N ARG A 2 10.71 -5.47 -11.29
CA ARG A 2 9.76 -5.31 -10.18
C ARG A 2 8.50 -4.65 -10.74
N MET A 3 7.35 -5.26 -10.53
CA MET A 3 6.05 -4.71 -10.93
C MET A 3 5.23 -4.35 -9.70
N GLN A 4 4.38 -3.34 -9.87
CA GLN A 4 3.42 -2.88 -8.87
C GLN A 4 2.02 -3.28 -9.33
N GLN A 5 1.25 -3.88 -8.43
CA GLN A 5 -0.15 -4.20 -8.70
C GLN A 5 -1.03 -2.95 -8.55
N TYR A 6 -2.07 -2.86 -9.38
CA TYR A 6 -3.09 -1.82 -9.32
C TYR A 6 -4.48 -2.45 -9.23
N TYR A 7 -5.38 -1.83 -8.48
CA TYR A 7 -6.80 -2.15 -8.45
C TYR A 7 -7.58 -0.90 -8.88
N GLN A 8 -8.30 -1.02 -10.01
CA GLN A 8 -9.06 0.09 -10.60
C GLN A 8 -8.24 1.40 -10.74
N GLY A 9 -6.95 1.28 -11.07
CA GLY A 9 -6.03 2.42 -11.24
C GLY A 9 -5.37 2.91 -9.94
N ILE A 10 -5.75 2.38 -8.77
CA ILE A 10 -5.12 2.69 -7.48
C ILE A 10 -4.01 1.67 -7.20
N PRO A 11 -2.78 2.10 -6.89
CA PRO A 11 -1.68 1.18 -6.60
C PRO A 11 -1.90 0.42 -5.29
N LEU A 12 -1.43 -0.83 -5.23
CA LEU A 12 -1.34 -1.59 -3.98
C LEU A 12 -0.04 -1.21 -3.25
N LEU A 13 -0.14 -0.98 -1.95
CA LEU A 13 0.98 -0.59 -1.07
C LEU A 13 1.68 -1.82 -0.53
N GLY A 14 3.02 -1.82 -0.54
CA GLY A 14 3.85 -2.89 0.04
C GLY A 14 4.08 -4.08 -0.91
N GLU A 15 3.12 -4.36 -1.79
CA GLU A 15 3.23 -5.48 -2.71
C GLU A 15 3.98 -5.15 -3.99
N SER A 16 4.94 -6.02 -4.30
CA SER A 16 5.66 -5.97 -5.56
C SER A 16 6.10 -7.37 -5.94
N PHE A 17 5.72 -7.82 -7.13
CA PHE A 17 6.14 -9.12 -7.63
C PHE A 17 7.29 -8.95 -8.63
N VAL A 18 8.13 -9.98 -8.72
CA VAL A 18 9.26 -10.03 -9.64
C VAL A 18 8.85 -10.87 -10.84
N MET A 19 8.86 -10.24 -12.02
CA MET A 19 8.67 -10.94 -13.28
C MET A 19 10.04 -11.26 -13.89
N SER A 20 10.30 -12.54 -14.14
CA SER A 20 11.48 -13.00 -14.87
C SER A 20 11.06 -13.71 -16.15
N LYS A 21 11.76 -13.39 -17.24
CA LYS A 21 11.56 -14.06 -18.52
C LYS A 21 12.56 -15.22 -18.60
N SER A 22 12.07 -16.44 -18.77
CA SER A 22 12.93 -17.59 -18.96
C SER A 22 13.61 -17.53 -20.35
N PRO A 23 14.74 -18.22 -20.55
CA PRO A 23 15.41 -18.31 -21.86
C PRO A 23 14.53 -18.93 -22.96
N SER A 24 13.53 -19.75 -22.61
CA SER A 24 12.58 -20.36 -23.55
C SER A 24 11.41 -19.44 -23.92
N GLY A 25 11.33 -18.24 -23.32
CA GLY A 25 10.29 -17.25 -23.62
C GLY A 25 9.06 -17.32 -22.73
N SER A 26 9.00 -18.24 -21.76
CA SER A 26 7.96 -18.27 -20.72
C SER A 26 8.17 -17.13 -19.72
N LEU A 27 7.06 -16.65 -19.15
CA LEU A 27 7.04 -15.54 -18.21
C LEU A 27 6.73 -16.10 -16.82
N ASP A 28 7.73 -16.08 -15.94
CA ASP A 28 7.57 -16.54 -14.57
C ASP A 28 7.29 -15.33 -13.68
N LEU A 29 6.15 -15.36 -12.99
CA LEU A 29 5.73 -14.37 -11.99
C LEU A 29 6.04 -14.93 -10.59
N PHE A 30 6.88 -14.22 -9.85
CA PHE A 30 7.22 -14.55 -8.47
C PHE A 30 6.64 -13.51 -7.53
N GLY A 31 5.65 -13.91 -6.74
CA GLY A 31 4.96 -13.07 -5.75
C GLY A 31 3.49 -13.43 -5.65
N ASP A 32 2.85 -12.98 -4.57
CA ASP A 32 1.42 -13.15 -4.39
C ASP A 32 0.68 -12.08 -5.20
N VAL A 33 -0.31 -12.50 -6.00
CA VAL A 33 -1.26 -11.59 -6.62
C VAL A 33 -2.47 -11.52 -5.69
N ILE A 34 -2.79 -10.31 -5.21
CA ILE A 34 -3.95 -10.11 -4.35
C ILE A 34 -5.20 -10.15 -5.23
N THR A 35 -6.07 -11.10 -4.96
CA THR A 35 -7.40 -11.20 -5.59
C THR A 35 -8.50 -10.82 -4.61
N GLU A 36 -9.73 -10.65 -5.10
CA GLU A 36 -10.92 -10.40 -4.26
C GLU A 36 -10.94 -9.06 -3.49
N ILE A 37 -10.19 -8.06 -3.95
CA ILE A 37 -10.21 -6.69 -3.39
C ILE A 37 -11.62 -6.08 -3.43
N ASN A 38 -12.42 -6.46 -4.44
CA ASN A 38 -13.80 -6.00 -4.61
C ASN A 38 -14.74 -6.42 -3.47
N ASP A 39 -14.42 -7.47 -2.72
CA ASP A 39 -15.27 -7.95 -1.63
C ASP A 39 -15.09 -7.14 -0.35
N ASP A 40 -13.96 -6.45 -0.20
CA ASP A 40 -13.66 -5.61 0.96
C ASP A 40 -13.91 -4.11 0.71
N ILE A 41 -13.65 -3.64 -0.51
CA ILE A 41 -13.69 -2.21 -0.86
C ILE A 41 -14.92 -1.89 -1.70
N ALA A 42 -15.94 -1.33 -1.05
CA ALA A 42 -17.18 -0.92 -1.70
C ALA A 42 -17.02 0.28 -2.65
N SER A 43 -15.99 1.12 -2.47
CA SER A 43 -15.72 2.28 -3.31
C SER A 43 -14.24 2.65 -3.31
N ILE A 44 -13.72 3.06 -4.46
CA ILE A 44 -12.39 3.66 -4.61
C ILE A 44 -12.41 5.19 -4.49
N VAL A 45 -13.58 5.78 -4.23
CA VAL A 45 -13.73 7.22 -4.06
C VAL A 45 -13.51 7.56 -2.58
N PRO A 46 -12.45 8.30 -2.23
CA PRO A 46 -12.19 8.66 -0.85
C PRO A 46 -13.31 9.59 -0.34
N LYS A 47 -13.76 9.37 0.90
CA LYS A 47 -14.72 10.27 1.58
C LYS A 47 -14.01 11.38 2.34
N ILE A 48 -12.75 11.16 2.72
CA ILE A 48 -11.90 12.20 3.32
C ILE A 48 -10.89 12.72 2.30
N THR A 49 -10.59 14.01 2.37
CA THR A 49 -9.62 14.64 1.46
C THR A 49 -8.19 14.38 1.90
N ALA A 50 -7.25 14.60 0.99
CA ALA A 50 -5.83 14.55 1.28
C ALA A 50 -5.42 15.55 2.39
N GLU A 51 -6.01 16.73 2.39
CA GLU A 51 -5.74 17.78 3.40
C GLU A 51 -6.23 17.35 4.78
N PHE A 52 -7.36 16.64 4.86
CA PHE A 52 -7.82 16.04 6.10
C PHE A 52 -6.82 15.01 6.62
N ALA A 53 -6.33 14.12 5.74
CA ALA A 53 -5.34 13.11 6.09
C ALA A 53 -4.02 13.73 6.61
N ILE A 54 -3.53 14.79 5.96
CA ILE A 54 -2.35 15.56 6.41
C ILE A 54 -2.62 16.18 7.77
N LYS A 55 -3.78 16.81 7.98
CA LYS A 55 -4.13 17.42 9.27
C LYS A 55 -4.14 16.38 10.40
N THR A 56 -4.74 15.21 10.17
CA THR A 56 -4.71 14.12 11.16
C THR A 56 -3.28 13.68 11.44
N ALA A 57 -2.42 13.53 10.42
CA ALA A 57 -1.02 13.19 10.63
C ALA A 57 -0.27 14.22 11.48
N LEU A 58 -0.54 15.53 11.30
CA LEU A 58 0.03 16.60 12.11
C LEU A 58 -0.41 16.54 13.58
N GLU A 59 -1.68 16.20 13.84
CA GLU A 59 -2.20 16.03 15.21
C GLU A 59 -1.43 14.92 15.97
N HIS A 60 -1.01 13.87 15.26
CA HIS A 60 -0.23 12.76 15.82
C HIS A 60 1.25 13.10 16.09
N THR A 61 1.84 14.04 15.36
CA THR A 61 3.23 14.49 15.57
C THR A 61 3.34 15.74 16.42
N LYS A 62 2.24 16.47 16.63
CA LYS A 62 2.20 17.81 17.22
C LYS A 62 2.98 18.87 16.41
N LEU A 63 3.24 18.59 15.15
CA LEU A 63 3.86 19.54 14.22
C LEU A 63 2.81 20.45 13.58
N ARG A 64 3.27 21.55 13.00
CA ARG A 64 2.46 22.48 12.21
C ARG A 64 2.79 22.32 10.72
N ILE A 65 1.88 22.77 9.85
CA ILE A 65 2.08 22.72 8.39
C ILE A 65 3.41 23.37 7.96
N GLY A 66 3.85 24.45 8.62
CA GLY A 66 5.11 25.12 8.31
C GLY A 66 6.37 24.32 8.68
N ASP A 67 6.24 23.27 9.47
CA ASP A 67 7.35 22.42 9.90
C ASP A 67 7.63 21.26 8.93
N LEU A 68 6.79 21.13 7.88
CA LEU A 68 6.85 20.01 6.94
C LEU A 68 7.77 20.34 5.77
N GLN A 69 8.64 19.39 5.48
CA GLN A 69 9.47 19.37 4.29
C GLN A 69 9.08 18.17 3.43
N ASN A 70 8.97 18.38 2.11
CA ASN A 70 8.63 17.35 1.14
C ASN A 70 7.39 16.51 1.51
N PRO A 71 6.23 17.13 1.83
CA PRO A 71 5.02 16.37 2.10
C PRO A 71 4.60 15.56 0.88
N SER A 72 4.26 14.30 1.10
CA SER A 72 3.70 13.38 0.11
C SER A 72 2.38 12.83 0.63
N GLN A 73 1.42 12.74 -0.28
CA GLN A 73 0.10 12.19 -0.02
C GLN A 73 -0.34 11.44 -1.28
N GLN A 74 -0.78 10.18 -1.12
CA GLN A 74 -1.21 9.37 -2.25
C GLN A 74 -2.20 8.29 -1.79
N LEU A 75 -3.18 7.98 -2.64
CA LEU A 75 -4.10 6.87 -2.42
C LEU A 75 -3.42 5.54 -2.74
N TYR A 76 -3.68 4.56 -1.89
CA TYR A 76 -3.30 3.17 -2.10
C TYR A 76 -4.44 2.23 -1.71
N ILE A 77 -4.38 1.02 -2.27
CA ILE A 77 -5.00 -0.15 -1.64
C ILE A 77 -3.99 -0.75 -0.68
N TRP A 78 -4.39 -0.98 0.56
CA TRP A 78 -3.55 -1.56 1.60
C TRP A 78 -4.28 -2.74 2.24
N LEU A 79 -3.57 -3.86 2.40
CA LEU A 79 -4.09 -4.99 3.18
C LEU A 79 -3.71 -4.80 4.64
N ASP A 80 -4.70 -4.98 5.52
CA ASP A 80 -4.44 -5.08 6.94
C ASP A 80 -3.90 -6.46 7.33
N ALA A 81 -3.76 -6.65 8.63
CA ALA A 81 -3.32 -7.88 9.26
C ALA A 81 -4.18 -9.12 8.96
N GLU A 82 -5.46 -8.93 8.63
CA GLU A 82 -6.46 -9.97 8.42
C GLU A 82 -6.72 -10.18 6.91
N ASP A 83 -5.77 -9.78 6.06
CA ASP A 83 -5.89 -9.76 4.60
C ASP A 83 -7.11 -8.96 4.11
N LYS A 84 -7.61 -8.00 4.88
CA LYS A 84 -8.72 -7.15 4.45
C LYS A 84 -8.19 -5.93 3.73
N ALA A 85 -8.68 -5.69 2.52
CA ALA A 85 -8.29 -4.54 1.72
C ALA A 85 -8.99 -3.25 2.18
N HIS A 86 -8.20 -2.19 2.27
CA HIS A 86 -8.65 -0.85 2.62
C HIS A 86 -8.18 0.15 1.56
N LEU A 87 -9.05 1.09 1.20
CA LEU A 87 -8.62 2.30 0.49
C LEU A 87 -8.01 3.24 1.54
N VAL A 88 -6.75 3.62 1.34
CA VAL A 88 -6.00 4.40 2.34
C VAL A 88 -5.28 5.59 1.72
N TRP A 89 -5.14 6.64 2.51
CA TRP A 89 -4.14 7.69 2.28
C TRP A 89 -2.83 7.26 2.93
N LEU A 90 -1.76 7.17 2.12
CA LEU A 90 -0.39 7.16 2.62
C LEU A 90 0.12 8.60 2.66
N VAL A 91 0.37 9.10 3.86
CA VAL A 91 0.93 10.43 4.09
C VAL A 91 2.33 10.27 4.64
N SER A 92 3.28 11.00 4.07
CA SER A 92 4.64 11.10 4.62
C SER A 92 5.18 12.51 4.49
N PHE A 93 6.12 12.87 5.35
CA PHE A 93 6.83 14.13 5.29
C PHE A 93 8.14 14.00 6.06
N HIS A 94 9.03 14.97 5.87
CA HIS A 94 10.23 15.16 6.67
C HIS A 94 10.04 16.35 7.61
N SER A 95 10.63 16.30 8.80
CA SER A 95 10.72 17.46 9.69
C SER A 95 11.97 17.36 10.55
N ASP A 96 12.58 18.51 10.86
CA ASP A 96 13.76 18.62 11.71
C ASP A 96 13.47 19.37 13.02
N VAL A 97 12.20 19.58 13.35
CA VAL A 97 11.81 20.22 14.62
C VAL A 97 12.20 19.29 15.77
N ASP A 98 13.05 19.79 16.66
CA ASP A 98 13.73 19.08 17.76
C ASP A 98 14.70 17.97 17.32
N LYS A 99 14.27 17.08 16.43
CA LYS A 99 15.07 15.99 15.86
C LYS A 99 14.58 15.64 14.45
N PRO A 100 15.46 15.16 13.56
CA PRO A 100 15.06 14.70 12.23
C PRO A 100 14.13 13.50 12.35
N ILE A 101 12.95 13.60 11.73
CA ILE A 101 11.97 12.53 11.61
C ILE A 101 11.46 12.44 10.17
N ARG A 102 11.09 11.22 9.76
CA ARG A 102 10.40 10.99 8.48
C ARG A 102 9.21 10.07 8.67
N PRO A 103 8.14 10.58 9.29
CA PRO A 103 7.01 9.75 9.62
C PRO A 103 6.17 9.42 8.38
N HIS A 104 5.53 8.25 8.45
CA HIS A 104 4.56 7.74 7.49
C HIS A 104 3.29 7.36 8.23
N PHE A 105 2.15 7.64 7.62
CA PHE A 105 0.83 7.39 8.16
C PHE A 105 -0.03 6.72 7.10
N ILE A 106 -0.69 5.63 7.50
CA ILE A 106 -1.76 5.00 6.72
C ILE A 106 -3.07 5.36 7.38
N LEU A 107 -3.91 6.13 6.70
CA LEU A 107 -5.25 6.51 7.16
C LEU A 107 -6.31 5.92 6.24
N ASP A 108 -7.37 5.36 6.82
CA ASP A 108 -8.55 4.92 6.07
C ASP A 108 -9.17 6.10 5.32
N ALA A 109 -9.30 5.98 3.99
CA ALA A 109 -9.75 7.06 3.12
C ALA A 109 -11.27 7.31 3.17
N HIS A 110 -12.03 6.48 3.86
CA HIS A 110 -13.47 6.63 4.06
C HIS A 110 -13.84 7.26 5.41
N ASN A 111 -13.09 6.98 6.47
CA ASN A 111 -13.43 7.42 7.83
C ASN A 111 -12.30 8.20 8.53
N GLY A 112 -11.09 8.26 7.96
CA GLY A 112 -9.95 8.98 8.52
C GLY A 112 -9.29 8.31 9.73
N LEU A 113 -9.61 7.05 10.02
CA LEU A 113 -8.98 6.29 11.09
C LEU A 113 -7.50 6.08 10.78
N LEU A 114 -6.63 6.40 11.72
CA LEU A 114 -5.21 6.04 11.64
C LEU A 114 -5.04 4.53 11.82
N LEU A 115 -4.66 3.84 10.75
CA LEU A 115 -4.46 2.39 10.73
C LEU A 115 -3.02 2.01 11.11
N ARG A 116 -2.03 2.75 10.61
CA ARG A 116 -0.60 2.48 10.87
C ARG A 116 0.24 3.75 10.87
N GLN A 117 1.28 3.76 11.70
CA GLN A 117 2.29 4.82 11.73
C GLN A 117 3.70 4.23 11.95
N TRP A 118 4.69 4.75 11.23
CA TRP A 118 6.11 4.47 11.49
C TRP A 118 6.96 5.70 11.15
N ASP A 119 8.20 5.70 11.63
CA ASP A 119 9.24 6.67 11.21
C ASP A 119 10.28 5.94 10.35
N GLU A 120 10.66 6.49 9.20
CA GLU A 120 11.71 5.91 8.37
C GLU A 120 13.12 6.16 8.92
N LEU A 121 13.34 7.21 9.70
CA LEU A 121 14.66 7.54 10.25
C LEU A 121 14.94 6.82 11.57
N ILE A 122 13.90 6.32 12.23
CA ILE A 122 14.00 5.61 13.50
C ILE A 122 13.16 4.33 13.36
N HIS A 123 13.75 3.15 13.57
CA HIS A 123 13.05 1.85 13.49
C HIS A 123 11.98 1.61 14.58
N VAL A 124 11.29 2.65 15.06
CA VAL A 124 10.12 2.54 15.94
C VAL A 124 8.85 2.55 15.09
N SER A 125 8.26 1.37 14.91
CA SER A 125 6.93 1.20 14.31
C SER A 125 5.88 1.16 15.42
N LYS A 126 4.78 1.92 15.27
CA LYS A 126 3.63 1.87 16.19
C LYS A 126 2.39 1.44 15.40
N SER A 127 2.03 0.16 15.53
CA SER A 127 0.73 -0.34 15.08
C SER A 127 -0.32 0.07 16.12
N ILE A 128 -1.33 0.84 15.72
CA ILE A 128 -2.36 1.36 16.65
C ILE A 128 -3.45 0.31 16.90
N LYS A 129 -3.64 -0.64 15.98
CA LYS A 129 -4.30 -1.94 16.11
C LYS A 129 -4.33 -2.59 14.71
N ALA A 130 -3.32 -3.40 14.40
CA ALA A 130 -3.30 -4.33 13.28
C ALA A 130 -2.27 -5.41 13.65
N GLY A 131 -2.72 -6.57 14.10
CA GLY A 131 -1.87 -7.64 14.62
C GLY A 131 -1.21 -8.44 13.50
N GLY A 132 0.12 -8.49 13.41
CA GLY A 132 0.77 -9.47 12.52
C GLY A 132 0.63 -10.91 13.03
N PRO A 133 1.05 -11.96 12.28
CA PRO A 133 1.39 -12.04 10.85
C PRO A 133 0.24 -12.65 10.02
N GLY A 134 0.07 -12.15 8.79
CA GLY A 134 -1.00 -12.49 7.85
C GLY A 134 -1.12 -13.99 7.56
N GLY A 135 -2.36 -14.47 7.61
CA GLY A 135 -2.73 -15.82 7.20
C GLY A 135 -3.32 -15.78 5.80
N ASN A 136 -2.56 -16.26 4.82
CA ASN A 136 -2.85 -16.31 3.38
C ASN A 136 -4.27 -16.83 3.04
N GLY A 137 -5.25 -15.93 3.03
CA GLY A 137 -6.61 -16.23 2.55
C GLY A 137 -6.86 -15.78 1.11
N LYS A 138 -6.15 -14.74 0.65
CA LYS A 138 -6.46 -14.01 -0.60
C LYS A 138 -5.31 -13.97 -1.62
N THR A 139 -4.30 -14.81 -1.44
CA THR A 139 -3.16 -14.92 -2.35
C THR A 139 -3.34 -16.11 -3.29
N GLY A 140 -3.58 -15.83 -4.57
CA GLY A 140 -3.60 -16.83 -5.63
C GLY A 140 -2.25 -16.85 -6.35
N LEU A 141 -1.52 -17.97 -6.33
CA LEU A 141 -0.40 -18.19 -7.23
C LEU A 141 -0.95 -18.41 -8.65
N TYR A 142 -0.84 -17.40 -9.52
CA TYR A 142 -1.22 -17.52 -10.93
C TYR A 142 0.01 -17.74 -11.81
N TYR A 143 0.13 -18.95 -12.36
CA TYR A 143 1.06 -19.25 -13.44
C TYR A 143 0.42 -18.85 -14.78
N TYR A 144 0.96 -17.83 -15.46
CA TYR A 144 0.52 -17.51 -16.82
C TYR A 144 1.37 -18.27 -17.84
N GLY A 145 0.98 -19.51 -18.13
CA GLY A 145 1.48 -20.26 -19.28
C GLY A 145 0.75 -19.82 -20.53
N ILE A 146 1.37 -19.00 -21.37
CA ILE A 146 0.87 -18.77 -22.73
C ILE A 146 1.22 -20.02 -23.54
N GLU A 147 0.39 -21.05 -23.48
CA GLU A 147 0.42 -22.10 -24.48
C GLU A 147 0.00 -21.46 -25.81
N ARG A 148 0.97 -21.27 -26.70
CA ARG A 148 0.64 -21.09 -28.10
C ARG A 148 0.38 -22.47 -28.67
N ASP A 149 -0.90 -22.79 -28.80
CA ASP A 149 -1.37 -23.82 -29.72
C ASP A 149 -0.76 -23.54 -31.10
N ALA A 150 0.25 -24.32 -31.46
CA ALA A 150 0.72 -24.42 -32.82
C ALA A 150 -0.22 -25.38 -33.56
N THR A 151 -1.39 -24.89 -33.98
CA THR A 151 -2.22 -25.60 -34.96
C THR A 151 -1.46 -25.62 -36.28
N THR A 152 -1.16 -26.84 -36.72
CA THR A 152 -0.67 -27.24 -38.04
C THR A 152 -1.52 -26.63 -39.17
N VAL A 153 -0.88 -26.03 -40.19
CA VAL A 153 -0.84 -26.49 -41.61
C VAL A 153 0.42 -25.93 -42.26
#